data_AF-A0A674JIS4-F1
#
_entry.id   AF-A0A674JIS4-F1
#
_cell.length_a   1.000
_cell.length_b   1.000
_cell.length_c   1.000
_cell.angle_alpha   90.00
_cell.angle_beta   90.00
_cell.angle_gamma   90.00
#
_symmetry.space_group_name_H-M   'P 1'
#
loop_
_entity.id
_entity.type
_entity.pdbx_description
1 polymer ?
#
loop_
_entity_poly.entity_id
_entity_poly.type
_entity_poly.pdbx_seq_one_letter_code
_entity_poly.pdbx_strand_id
1 'polypeptide(L)'
;MDLVIRQQLSAAQNLQDIQALKNTYELIKSANQGKSALDSSESFSSDLYVLCAEQALQLEYPEISSDCLQMYFKGRHPVTQFMGRAYLCQGQLYTPLSTDNLEKFEKFVMYLMKALDFAIHDPRYYFLIYNASVLYWQVVRPYLKPGFRYLLIPSLSQIVTALNQAEDQDKQWQAELMIELLECFLDASKMKEAVDFSSTAAAFIKNNVPDKYQHIFSLMVILKYIYLYIFISLARNLLLKLITIALALSMFPSISLQCATDGFSSSSKC
;
A
#
# COMPACT_ATOMS: atom_id res chain seq x y z
N MET A 1 7.91 -18.97 34.26
CA MET A 1 6.66 -18.73 33.49
C MET A 1 6.86 -18.80 31.96
N ASP A 2 7.77 -18.00 31.38
CA ASP A 2 7.97 -17.88 29.93
C ASP A 2 8.14 -19.19 29.15
N LEU A 3 8.95 -20.12 29.66
CA LEU A 3 9.20 -21.40 28.96
C LEU A 3 7.92 -22.23 28.81
N VAL A 4 7.08 -22.27 29.85
CA VAL A 4 5.81 -23.00 29.85
C VAL A 4 4.85 -22.40 28.84
N ILE A 5 4.74 -21.07 28.81
CA ILE A 5 3.89 -20.35 27.85
C ILE A 5 4.38 -20.61 26.42
N ARG A 6 5.69 -20.54 26.16
CA ARG A 6 6.25 -20.82 24.82
C ARG A 6 5.98 -22.26 24.37
N GLN A 7 6.11 -23.23 25.28
CA GLN A 7 5.79 -24.63 24.99
C GLN A 7 4.29 -24.82 24.68
N GLN A 8 3.40 -24.18 25.44
CA GLN A 8 1.95 -24.24 25.20
C GLN A 8 1.57 -23.58 23.87
N LEU A 9 2.15 -22.44 23.52
CA LEU A 9 1.91 -21.79 22.23
C LEU A 9 2.40 -22.66 21.07
N SER A 10 3.57 -23.30 21.22
CA SER A 10 4.06 -24.24 20.20
C SER A 10 3.15 -25.48 20.07
N ALA A 11 2.63 -26.01 21.18
CA ALA A 11 1.67 -27.11 21.15
C ALA A 11 0.34 -26.70 20.50
N ALA A 12 -0.17 -25.50 20.82
CA ALA A 12 -1.36 -24.94 20.20
C ALA A 12 -1.19 -24.79 18.68
N GLN A 13 0.00 -24.38 18.22
CA GLN A 13 0.32 -24.31 16.80
C GLN A 13 0.34 -25.68 16.12
N ASN A 14 1.10 -26.61 16.68
CA ASN A 14 1.38 -27.89 16.03
C ASN A 14 0.20 -28.87 16.10
N LEU A 15 -0.60 -28.80 17.16
CA LEU A 15 -1.70 -29.74 17.42
C LEU A 15 -3.09 -29.11 17.21
N GLN A 16 -3.15 -27.84 16.77
CA GLN A 16 -4.36 -27.03 16.76
C GLN A 16 -5.10 -27.04 18.11
N ASP A 17 -4.35 -27.05 19.21
CA ASP A 17 -4.89 -27.15 20.57
C ASP A 17 -5.44 -25.79 21.05
N ILE A 18 -6.74 -25.61 20.82
CA ILE A 18 -7.50 -24.42 21.23
C ILE A 18 -7.54 -24.27 22.75
N GLN A 19 -7.55 -25.39 23.51
CA GLN A 19 -7.60 -25.32 24.96
C GLN A 19 -6.27 -24.84 25.53
N ALA A 20 -5.15 -25.28 24.95
CA ALA A 20 -3.83 -24.74 25.28
C ALA A 20 -3.76 -23.23 25.03
N LEU A 21 -4.26 -22.75 23.88
CA LEU A 21 -4.35 -21.31 23.59
C LEU A 21 -5.14 -20.55 24.66
N LYS A 22 -6.35 -21.01 25.00
CA LYS A 22 -7.22 -20.36 26.00
C LYS A 22 -6.57 -20.35 27.38
N ASN A 23 -5.95 -21.46 27.79
CA ASN A 23 -5.23 -21.54 29.06
C ASN A 23 -4.06 -20.55 29.10
N THR A 24 -3.26 -20.48 28.03
CA THR A 24 -2.17 -19.51 27.91
C THR A 24 -2.68 -18.07 27.97
N TYR A 25 -3.76 -17.75 27.26
CA TYR A 25 -4.38 -16.43 27.28
C TYR A 25 -4.83 -16.04 28.69
N GLU A 26 -5.52 -16.93 29.42
CA GLU A 26 -5.97 -16.65 30.78
C GLU A 26 -4.80 -16.46 31.76
N LEU A 27 -3.69 -17.20 31.59
CA LEU A 27 -2.46 -16.99 32.37
C LEU A 27 -1.87 -15.60 32.14
N ILE A 28 -1.71 -15.20 30.87
CA ILE A 28 -1.19 -13.89 30.46
C ILE A 28 -2.09 -12.77 31.02
N LYS A 29 -3.41 -12.91 30.86
CA LYS A 29 -4.39 -11.93 31.33
C LYS A 29 -4.40 -11.78 32.85
N SER A 30 -4.36 -12.90 33.58
CA SER A 30 -4.35 -12.90 35.04
C SER A 30 -3.07 -12.25 35.59
N ALA A 31 -1.93 -12.55 34.97
CA ALA A 31 -0.66 -11.94 35.33
C ALA A 31 -0.66 -10.42 35.05
N ASN A 32 -1.21 -9.98 33.92
CA ASN A 32 -1.35 -8.55 33.61
C ASN A 32 -2.24 -7.78 34.61
N GLN A 33 -3.28 -8.44 35.15
CA GLN A 33 -4.18 -7.85 36.15
C GLN A 33 -3.60 -7.87 37.58
N GLY A 34 -2.39 -8.39 37.79
CA GLY A 34 -1.80 -8.55 39.12
C GLY A 34 -2.53 -9.58 39.99
N LYS A 35 -3.31 -10.49 39.38
CA LYS A 35 -4.06 -11.55 40.08
C LYS A 35 -3.33 -12.90 40.11
N SER A 36 -2.05 -12.91 39.75
CA SER A 36 -1.20 -14.10 39.87
C SER A 36 -1.10 -14.54 41.34
N ALA A 37 -1.37 -15.82 41.61
CA ALA A 37 -1.19 -16.45 42.93
C ALA A 37 0.31 -16.65 43.31
N LEU A 38 1.22 -16.32 42.39
CA LEU A 38 2.67 -16.36 42.58
C LEU A 38 3.19 -14.92 42.69
N ASP A 39 4.11 -14.73 43.63
CA ASP A 39 4.71 -13.47 44.08
C ASP A 39 4.92 -12.44 42.97
N SER A 40 4.81 -11.15 43.33
CA SER A 40 4.99 -9.94 42.51
C SER A 40 6.34 -9.81 41.77
N SER A 41 7.17 -10.87 41.79
CA SER A 41 8.49 -10.97 41.18
C SER A 41 8.53 -11.74 39.86
N GLU A 42 7.49 -12.49 39.46
CA GLU A 42 7.47 -13.20 38.17
C GLU A 42 6.78 -12.36 37.08
N SER A 43 7.45 -11.31 36.60
CA SER A 43 7.04 -10.67 35.35
C SER A 43 7.40 -11.58 34.16
N PHE A 44 6.46 -11.78 33.24
CA PHE A 44 6.70 -12.53 32.00
C PHE A 44 7.11 -11.59 30.87
N SER A 45 7.76 -12.12 29.82
CA SER A 45 8.15 -11.29 28.69
C SER A 45 6.95 -10.70 27.94
N SER A 46 7.00 -9.40 27.63
CA SER A 46 5.99 -8.73 26.80
C SER A 46 5.82 -9.37 25.42
N ASP A 47 6.83 -10.09 24.95
CA ASP A 47 6.80 -10.85 23.70
C ASP A 47 5.66 -11.88 23.69
N LEU A 48 5.30 -12.41 24.85
CA LEU A 48 4.27 -13.45 24.98
C LEU A 48 2.87 -12.94 24.61
N TYR A 49 2.60 -11.64 24.77
CA TYR A 49 1.36 -11.06 24.26
C TYR A 49 1.27 -11.20 22.75
N VAL A 50 2.34 -10.87 22.04
CA VAL A 50 2.38 -10.90 20.58
C VAL A 50 2.34 -12.34 20.07
N LEU A 51 3.08 -13.26 20.70
CA LEU A 51 3.05 -14.68 20.32
C LEU A 51 1.67 -15.30 20.55
N CYS A 52 1.00 -14.96 21.66
CA CYS A 52 -0.37 -15.40 21.92
C CYS A 52 -1.34 -14.83 20.88
N ALA A 53 -1.18 -13.57 20.51
CA ALA A 53 -2.03 -12.93 19.51
C ALA A 53 -1.87 -13.55 18.11
N GLU A 54 -0.64 -13.77 17.66
CA GLU A 54 -0.37 -14.42 16.37
C GLU A 54 -0.94 -15.84 16.34
N GLN A 55 -0.80 -16.60 17.44
CA GLN A 55 -1.38 -17.94 17.54
C GLN A 55 -2.91 -17.92 17.53
N ALA A 56 -3.51 -16.95 18.21
CA ALA A 56 -4.95 -16.77 18.23
C ALA A 56 -5.51 -16.44 16.84
N LEU A 57 -4.82 -15.61 16.05
CA LEU A 57 -5.20 -15.36 14.66
C LEU A 57 -5.15 -16.63 13.80
N GLN A 58 -4.08 -17.42 13.93
CA GLN A 58 -3.94 -18.67 13.19
C GLN A 58 -5.04 -19.69 13.50
N LEU A 59 -5.57 -19.66 14.73
CA LEU A 59 -6.65 -20.53 15.20
C LEU A 59 -8.04 -19.88 15.08
N GLU A 60 -8.16 -18.74 14.38
CA GLU A 60 -9.42 -18.03 14.14
C GLU A 60 -10.13 -17.52 15.43
N TYR A 61 -9.35 -17.08 16.41
CA TYR A 61 -9.82 -16.42 17.65
C TYR A 61 -9.40 -14.93 17.69
N PRO A 62 -9.97 -14.07 16.82
CA PRO A 62 -9.56 -12.66 16.69
C PRO A 62 -9.77 -11.84 17.97
N GLU A 63 -10.70 -12.23 18.84
CA GLU A 63 -11.00 -11.58 20.12
C GLU A 63 -9.84 -11.74 21.10
N ILE A 64 -9.28 -12.95 21.19
CA ILE A 64 -8.08 -13.24 22.01
C ILE A 64 -6.90 -12.45 21.45
N SER A 65 -6.71 -12.47 20.13
CA SER A 65 -5.66 -11.70 19.48
C SER A 65 -5.78 -10.21 19.79
N SER A 66 -6.97 -9.64 19.63
CA SER A 66 -7.22 -8.23 19.88
C SER A 66 -6.94 -7.84 21.34
N ASP A 67 -7.35 -8.65 22.32
CA ASP A 67 -7.10 -8.36 23.73
C ASP A 67 -5.61 -8.46 24.08
N CYS A 68 -4.91 -9.48 23.57
CA CYS A 68 -3.46 -9.61 23.72
C CYS A 68 -2.70 -8.41 23.14
N LEU A 69 -3.05 -7.96 21.93
CA LEU A 69 -2.44 -6.79 21.31
C LEU A 69 -2.76 -5.51 22.06
N GLN A 70 -3.98 -5.37 22.60
CA GLN A 70 -4.35 -4.23 23.43
C GLN A 70 -3.51 -4.18 24.72
N MET A 71 -3.26 -5.33 25.36
CA MET A 71 -2.39 -5.41 26.53
C MET A 71 -0.94 -5.04 26.18
N TYR A 72 -0.42 -5.53 25.05
CA TYR A 72 0.92 -5.18 24.56
C TYR A 72 1.08 -3.67 24.29
N PHE A 73 0.16 -3.06 23.53
CA PHE A 73 0.28 -1.63 23.18
C PHE A 73 0.00 -0.67 24.35
N LYS A 74 -0.68 -1.11 25.41
CA LYS A 74 -0.84 -0.32 26.64
C LYS A 74 0.43 -0.27 27.48
N GLY A 75 1.27 -1.30 27.38
CA GLY A 75 2.52 -1.39 28.12
C GLY A 75 3.63 -0.52 27.53
N ARG A 76 4.63 -0.21 28.35
CA ARG A 76 5.91 0.33 27.88
C ARG A 76 6.91 -0.79 27.86
N HIS A 77 7.25 -1.26 26.66
CA HIS A 77 8.12 -2.41 26.45
C HIS A 77 9.39 -2.00 25.72
N PRO A 78 10.50 -2.74 25.90
CA PRO A 78 11.68 -2.57 25.06
C PRO A 78 11.31 -2.68 23.57
N VAL A 79 11.89 -1.81 22.75
CA VAL A 79 11.66 -1.82 21.31
C VAL A 79 12.45 -2.97 20.69
N THR A 80 11.75 -4.05 20.37
CA THR A 80 12.29 -5.26 19.71
C THR A 80 11.51 -5.56 18.43
N GLN A 81 11.88 -6.63 17.71
CA GLN A 81 11.12 -7.14 16.56
C GLN A 81 9.61 -7.34 16.84
N PHE A 82 9.23 -7.55 18.10
CA PHE A 82 7.83 -7.76 18.49
C PHE A 82 6.96 -6.53 18.30
N MET A 83 7.55 -5.33 18.19
CA MET A 83 6.80 -4.11 17.85
C MET A 83 6.24 -4.19 16.42
N GLY A 84 7.10 -4.50 15.44
CA GLY A 84 6.65 -4.67 14.05
C GLY A 84 5.72 -5.86 13.88
N ARG A 85 6.01 -7.00 14.55
CA ARG A 85 5.12 -8.18 14.55
C ARG A 85 3.74 -7.86 15.13
N ALA A 86 3.66 -7.11 16.23
CA ALA A 86 2.39 -6.69 16.82
C ALA A 86 1.59 -5.83 15.84
N TYR A 87 2.24 -4.92 15.09
CA TYR A 87 1.56 -4.16 14.05
C TYR A 87 1.05 -5.03 12.90
N LEU A 88 1.84 -5.98 12.41
CA LEU A 88 1.39 -6.92 11.37
C LEU A 88 0.17 -7.75 11.85
N CYS A 89 0.26 -8.30 13.06
CA CYS A 89 -0.80 -9.05 13.72
C CYS A 89 -2.07 -8.19 13.89
N GLN A 90 -1.93 -6.93 14.34
CA GLN A 90 -3.05 -6.00 14.48
C GLN A 90 -3.70 -5.67 13.13
N GLY A 91 -2.91 -5.55 12.07
CA GLY A 91 -3.41 -5.35 10.71
C GLY A 91 -4.33 -6.49 10.26
N GLN A 92 -3.95 -7.75 10.54
CA GLN A 92 -4.70 -8.94 10.13
C GLN A 92 -6.13 -9.00 10.68
N LEU A 93 -6.41 -8.38 11.84
CA LEU A 93 -7.77 -8.24 12.38
C LEU A 93 -8.70 -7.41 11.47
N TYR A 94 -8.14 -6.65 10.53
CA TYR A 94 -8.86 -5.83 9.57
C TYR A 94 -8.78 -6.38 8.14
N THR A 95 -8.45 -7.67 7.96
CA THR A 95 -8.41 -8.30 6.63
C THR A 95 -9.76 -8.13 5.90
N PRO A 96 -9.82 -7.38 4.78
CA PRO A 96 -11.02 -7.28 3.96
C PRO A 96 -11.35 -8.61 3.28
N LEU A 97 -12.62 -9.00 3.31
CA LEU A 97 -13.13 -10.18 2.59
C LEU A 97 -13.63 -9.84 1.18
N SER A 98 -13.97 -8.56 0.95
CA SER A 98 -14.41 -8.02 -0.33
C SER A 98 -13.93 -6.58 -0.49
N THR A 99 -14.17 -6.00 -1.66
CA THR A 99 -13.86 -4.59 -1.95
C THR A 99 -14.86 -3.60 -1.34
N ASP A 100 -15.91 -4.08 -0.68
CA ASP A 100 -17.01 -3.22 -0.19
C ASP A 100 -16.66 -2.54 1.14
N ASN A 101 -15.68 -3.08 1.87
CA ASN A 101 -15.26 -2.56 3.15
C ASN A 101 -13.89 -1.87 3.05
N LEU A 102 -13.91 -0.66 2.49
CA LEU A 102 -12.71 0.16 2.34
C LEU A 102 -12.10 0.54 3.70
N GLU A 103 -12.91 0.79 4.73
CA GLU A 103 -12.43 1.15 6.07
C GLU A 103 -11.54 0.05 6.68
N LYS A 104 -11.93 -1.22 6.52
CA LYS A 104 -11.10 -2.36 6.95
C LYS A 104 -9.77 -2.39 6.21
N PHE A 105 -9.79 -2.21 4.89
CA PHE A 105 -8.57 -2.15 4.09
C PHE A 105 -7.65 -1.00 4.51
N GLU A 106 -8.18 0.20 4.71
CA GLU A 106 -7.42 1.36 5.16
C GLU A 106 -6.80 1.12 6.54
N LYS A 107 -7.53 0.50 7.48
CA LYS A 107 -6.99 0.13 8.80
C LYS A 107 -5.89 -0.94 8.68
N PHE A 108 -6.08 -1.95 7.84
CA PHE A 108 -5.03 -2.95 7.55
C PHE A 108 -3.76 -2.26 7.03
N VAL A 109 -3.89 -1.42 6.00
CA VAL A 109 -2.76 -0.68 5.41
C VAL A 109 -2.09 0.21 6.44
N MET A 110 -2.85 0.92 7.28
CA MET A 110 -2.29 1.77 8.34
C MET A 110 -1.36 0.98 9.26
N TYR A 111 -1.79 -0.19 9.75
CA TYR A 111 -0.95 -1.01 10.63
C TYR A 111 0.23 -1.63 9.88
N LEU A 112 0.04 -2.03 8.63
CA LEU A 112 1.13 -2.51 7.78
C LEU A 112 2.22 -1.44 7.60
N MET A 113 1.84 -0.19 7.32
CA MET A 113 2.79 0.92 7.17
C MET A 113 3.53 1.21 8.48
N LYS A 114 2.88 1.09 9.65
CA LYS A 114 3.56 1.19 10.95
C LYS A 114 4.63 0.12 11.14
N ALA A 115 4.38 -1.10 10.67
CA ALA A 115 5.38 -2.17 10.72
C ALA A 115 6.56 -1.90 9.78
N LEU A 116 6.29 -1.37 8.57
CA LEU A 116 7.33 -0.99 7.61
C LEU A 116 8.19 0.16 8.12
N ASP A 117 7.57 1.23 8.61
CA ASP A 117 8.25 2.40 9.19
C ASP A 117 9.13 1.99 10.38
N PHE A 118 8.64 1.07 11.22
CA PHE A 118 9.45 0.49 12.29
C PHE A 118 10.69 -0.26 11.75
N ALA A 119 10.52 -1.08 10.71
CA ALA A 119 11.56 -1.98 10.23
C ALA A 119 12.62 -1.30 9.36
N ILE A 120 12.27 -0.23 8.63
CA ILE A 120 13.14 0.36 7.60
C ILE A 120 14.41 1.00 8.16
N HIS A 121 14.41 1.37 9.43
CA HIS A 121 15.50 2.09 10.08
C HIS A 121 16.62 1.19 10.62
N ASP A 122 16.41 -0.12 10.69
CA ASP A 122 17.36 -1.06 11.29
C ASP A 122 17.47 -2.34 10.45
N PRO A 123 18.65 -2.63 9.86
CA PRO A 123 18.87 -3.83 9.05
C PRO A 123 18.51 -5.14 9.77
N ARG A 124 18.56 -5.18 11.11
CA ARG A 124 18.16 -6.36 11.89
C ARG A 124 16.68 -6.71 11.72
N TYR A 125 15.86 -5.76 11.27
CA TYR A 125 14.43 -5.90 11.10
C TYR A 125 13.97 -5.96 9.65
N TYR A 126 14.89 -5.98 8.66
CA TYR A 126 14.52 -6.05 7.24
C TYR A 126 13.67 -7.28 6.88
N PHE A 127 13.80 -8.38 7.61
CA PHE A 127 12.91 -9.54 7.44
C PHE A 127 11.42 -9.20 7.69
N LEU A 128 11.11 -8.17 8.49
CA LEU A 128 9.74 -7.70 8.69
C LEU A 128 9.19 -6.99 7.46
N ILE A 129 10.04 -6.36 6.64
CA ILE A 129 9.64 -5.75 5.37
C ILE A 129 9.19 -6.84 4.40
N TYR A 130 9.99 -7.92 4.29
CA TYR A 130 9.61 -9.10 3.52
C TYR A 130 8.29 -9.69 4.02
N ASN A 131 8.17 -9.97 5.32
CA ASN A 131 6.96 -10.53 5.91
C ASN A 131 5.73 -9.63 5.69
N ALA A 132 5.89 -8.32 5.81
CA ALA A 132 4.83 -7.35 5.53
C ALA A 132 4.38 -7.41 4.06
N SER A 133 5.33 -7.55 3.12
CA SER A 133 5.02 -7.63 1.69
C SER A 133 4.25 -8.92 1.32
N VAL A 134 4.62 -10.05 1.93
CA VAL A 134 3.91 -11.33 1.74
C VAL A 134 2.51 -11.25 2.33
N LEU A 135 2.38 -10.70 3.55
CA LEU A 135 1.08 -10.51 4.18
C LEU A 135 0.19 -9.58 3.35
N TYR A 136 0.75 -8.46 2.85
CA TYR A 136 0.02 -7.55 1.96
C TYR A 136 -0.55 -8.30 0.76
N TRP A 137 0.27 -9.08 0.06
CA TRP A 137 -0.16 -9.83 -1.11
C TRP A 137 -1.31 -10.80 -0.83
N GLN A 138 -1.30 -11.46 0.33
CA GLN A 138 -2.37 -12.35 0.76
C GLN A 138 -3.67 -11.58 0.99
N VAL A 139 -3.58 -10.40 1.59
CA VAL A 139 -4.74 -9.60 1.99
C VAL A 139 -5.36 -8.83 0.81
N VAL A 140 -4.55 -8.33 -0.13
CA VAL A 140 -5.05 -7.46 -1.21
C VAL A 140 -5.68 -8.21 -2.38
N ARG A 141 -5.77 -9.54 -2.34
CA ARG A 141 -6.34 -10.36 -3.42
C ARG A 141 -7.70 -9.88 -3.94
N PRO A 142 -8.67 -9.45 -3.10
CA PRO A 142 -9.95 -8.94 -3.58
C PRO A 142 -9.85 -7.68 -4.46
N TYR A 143 -8.76 -6.92 -4.32
CA TYR A 143 -8.52 -5.63 -5.00
C TYR A 143 -7.74 -5.78 -6.32
N LEU A 144 -7.23 -6.97 -6.63
CA LEU A 144 -6.48 -7.25 -7.87
C LEU A 144 -7.39 -7.31 -9.12
N LYS A 145 -8.70 -7.09 -8.98
CA LYS A 145 -9.64 -7.00 -10.10
C LYS A 145 -9.64 -5.60 -10.74
N PRO A 146 -9.90 -5.49 -12.04
CA PRO A 146 -9.94 -4.19 -12.73
C PRO A 146 -10.86 -3.18 -12.05
N GLY A 147 -10.42 -1.92 -11.99
CA GLY A 147 -11.17 -0.81 -11.40
C GLY A 147 -10.98 -0.63 -9.88
N PHE A 148 -10.28 -1.55 -9.20
CA PHE A 148 -9.95 -1.43 -7.77
C PHE A 148 -8.46 -1.31 -7.49
N ARG A 149 -7.61 -1.63 -8.48
CA ARG A 149 -6.15 -1.63 -8.34
C ARG A 149 -5.57 -0.25 -7.98
N TYR A 150 -6.27 0.83 -8.33
CA TYR A 150 -5.87 2.18 -7.95
C TYR A 150 -5.73 2.37 -6.43
N LEU A 151 -6.51 1.62 -5.63
CA LEU A 151 -6.45 1.64 -4.16
C LEU A 151 -5.14 1.05 -3.61
N LEU A 152 -4.49 0.18 -4.38
CA LEU A 152 -3.25 -0.50 -3.99
C LEU A 152 -2.01 0.36 -4.22
N ILE A 153 -2.05 1.25 -5.22
CA ILE A 153 -0.89 2.05 -5.66
C ILE A 153 -0.14 2.70 -4.48
N PRO A 154 -0.78 3.42 -3.53
CA PRO A 154 -0.04 4.11 -2.47
C PRO A 154 0.72 3.18 -1.53
N SER A 155 0.12 2.04 -1.17
CA SER A 155 0.71 1.08 -0.23
C SER A 155 1.72 0.17 -0.92
N LEU A 156 1.41 -0.33 -2.12
CA LEU A 156 2.31 -1.18 -2.89
C LEU A 156 3.59 -0.43 -3.32
N SER A 157 3.48 0.86 -3.67
CA SER A 157 4.66 1.68 -3.99
C SER A 157 5.63 1.78 -2.81
N GLN A 158 5.10 1.95 -1.59
CA GLN A 158 5.91 2.01 -0.37
C GLN A 158 6.57 0.66 -0.06
N ILE A 159 5.85 -0.44 -0.23
CA ILE A 159 6.38 -1.79 -0.04
C ILE A 159 7.53 -2.08 -1.02
N VAL A 160 7.33 -1.82 -2.32
CA VAL A 160 8.37 -2.00 -3.34
C VAL A 160 9.60 -1.15 -3.04
N THR A 161 9.39 0.09 -2.58
CA THR A 161 10.48 0.98 -2.19
C THR A 161 11.26 0.43 -0.99
N ALA A 162 10.55 -0.02 0.05
CA ALA A 162 11.14 -0.58 1.25
C ALA A 162 11.94 -1.87 0.96
N LEU A 163 11.41 -2.77 0.12
CA LEU A 163 12.13 -3.98 -0.31
C LEU A 163 13.41 -3.65 -1.08
N ASN A 164 13.36 -2.62 -1.93
CA ASN A 164 14.53 -2.18 -2.68
C ASN A 164 15.61 -1.59 -1.75
N GLN A 165 15.22 -0.80 -0.76
CA GLN A 165 16.12 -0.24 0.25
C GLN A 165 16.72 -1.32 1.16
N ALA A 166 15.95 -2.35 1.48
CA ALA A 166 16.39 -3.47 2.30
C ALA A 166 17.34 -4.44 1.57
N GLU A 167 17.57 -4.22 0.27
CA GLU A 167 18.30 -5.13 -0.62
C GLU A 167 17.80 -6.58 -0.51
N ASP A 168 16.47 -6.75 -0.47
CA ASP A 168 15.83 -8.05 -0.18
C ASP A 168 16.41 -9.21 -1.01
N GLN A 169 16.58 -10.38 -0.38
CA GLN A 169 17.23 -11.51 -1.03
C GLN A 169 16.36 -12.16 -2.11
N ASP A 170 15.03 -12.11 -1.98
CA ASP A 170 14.10 -12.73 -2.91
C ASP A 170 13.77 -11.78 -4.06
N LYS A 171 14.70 -11.70 -5.02
CA LYS A 171 14.54 -10.86 -6.21
C LYS A 171 13.35 -11.31 -7.09
N GLN A 172 12.98 -12.59 -7.03
CA GLN A 172 11.80 -13.13 -7.73
C GLN A 172 10.53 -12.49 -7.19
N TRP A 173 10.40 -12.48 -5.86
CA TRP A 173 9.27 -11.89 -5.16
C TRP A 173 9.19 -10.38 -5.36
N GLN A 174 10.32 -9.68 -5.27
CA GLN A 174 10.38 -8.24 -5.57
C GLN A 174 9.93 -7.95 -7.00
N ALA A 175 10.37 -8.74 -7.98
CA ALA A 175 9.96 -8.61 -9.38
C ALA A 175 8.45 -8.79 -9.58
N GLU A 176 7.81 -9.76 -8.90
CA GLU A 176 6.36 -9.95 -8.91
C GLU A 176 5.62 -8.68 -8.47
N LEU A 177 6.03 -8.10 -7.33
CA LEU A 177 5.40 -6.90 -6.80
C LEU A 177 5.63 -5.67 -7.69
N MET A 178 6.79 -5.56 -8.35
CA MET A 178 7.05 -4.51 -9.33
C MET A 178 6.17 -4.65 -10.56
N ILE A 179 5.96 -5.86 -11.07
CA ILE A 179 5.04 -6.11 -12.19
C ILE A 179 3.62 -5.70 -11.79
N GLU A 180 3.14 -6.15 -10.63
CA GLU A 180 1.81 -5.78 -10.14
C GLU A 180 1.65 -4.26 -10.01
N LEU A 181 2.66 -3.57 -9.49
CA LEU A 181 2.60 -2.11 -9.35
C LEU A 181 2.47 -1.41 -10.71
N LEU A 182 3.18 -1.89 -11.74
CA LEU A 182 3.03 -1.38 -13.09
C LEU A 182 1.62 -1.65 -13.65
N GLU A 183 1.07 -2.85 -13.43
CA GLU A 183 -0.32 -3.15 -13.80
C GLU A 183 -1.32 -2.25 -13.08
N CYS A 184 -1.11 -1.97 -11.79
CA CYS A 184 -1.93 -1.03 -11.03
C CYS A 184 -1.92 0.37 -11.66
N PHE A 185 -0.75 0.88 -12.09
CA PHE A 185 -0.68 2.18 -12.76
C PHE A 185 -1.43 2.19 -14.10
N LEU A 186 -1.33 1.10 -14.87
CA LEU A 186 -2.02 0.95 -16.15
C LEU A 186 -3.54 0.91 -15.96
N ASP A 187 -4.06 0.10 -15.04
CA ASP A 187 -5.48 0.01 -14.72
C ASP A 187 -6.06 1.36 -14.26
N ALA A 188 -5.31 2.09 -13.42
CA ALA A 188 -5.69 3.41 -12.91
C ALA A 188 -5.44 4.56 -13.90
N SER A 189 -5.00 4.28 -15.13
CA SER A 189 -4.63 5.29 -16.14
C SER A 189 -3.57 6.32 -15.69
N LYS A 190 -2.71 5.95 -14.74
CA LYS A 190 -1.61 6.79 -14.23
C LYS A 190 -0.38 6.71 -15.13
N MET A 191 -0.52 7.25 -16.34
CA MET A 191 0.45 7.04 -17.44
C MET A 191 1.84 7.62 -17.14
N LYS A 192 1.92 8.77 -16.46
CA LYS A 192 3.20 9.39 -16.12
C LYS A 192 3.99 8.49 -15.18
N GLU A 193 3.34 8.08 -14.09
CA GLU A 193 3.93 7.18 -13.10
C GLU A 193 4.28 5.82 -13.69
N ALA A 194 3.44 5.27 -14.58
CA ALA A 194 3.73 4.03 -15.29
C ALA A 194 5.01 4.15 -16.14
N VAL A 195 5.18 5.25 -16.88
CA VAL A 195 6.38 5.48 -17.71
C VAL A 195 7.62 5.60 -16.82
N ASP A 196 7.56 6.47 -15.79
CA ASP A 196 8.68 6.73 -14.88
C ASP A 196 9.13 5.45 -14.17
N PHE A 197 8.17 4.61 -13.75
CA PHE A 197 8.45 3.38 -13.03
C PHE A 197 8.89 2.22 -13.95
N SER A 198 8.31 2.09 -15.15
CA SER A 198 8.52 0.94 -16.04
C SER A 198 9.99 0.70 -16.40
N SER A 199 10.77 1.76 -16.62
CA SER A 199 12.19 1.64 -16.97
C SER A 199 13.01 1.04 -15.82
N THR A 200 12.75 1.50 -14.59
CA THR A 200 13.38 1.00 -13.37
C THR A 200 13.03 -0.47 -13.13
N ALA A 201 11.74 -0.82 -13.24
CA ALA A 201 11.29 -2.20 -13.10
C ALA A 201 11.86 -3.12 -14.18
N ALA A 202 11.90 -2.69 -15.44
CA ALA A 202 12.46 -3.49 -16.52
C ALA A 202 13.97 -3.73 -16.36
N ALA A 203 14.72 -2.72 -15.91
CA ALA A 203 16.15 -2.87 -15.62
C ALA A 203 16.39 -3.86 -14.47
N PHE A 204 15.64 -3.73 -13.37
CA PHE A 204 15.71 -4.66 -12.25
C PHE A 204 15.41 -6.09 -12.66
N ILE A 205 14.30 -6.31 -13.37
CA ILE A 205 13.86 -7.66 -13.78
C ILE A 205 14.85 -8.26 -14.79
N LYS A 206 15.34 -7.49 -15.76
CA LYS A 206 16.34 -7.98 -16.71
C LYS A 206 17.61 -8.50 -16.03
N ASN A 207 18.05 -7.82 -14.98
CA ASN A 207 19.31 -8.12 -14.29
C ASN A 207 19.18 -9.25 -13.27
N ASN A 208 18.01 -9.39 -12.63
CA ASN A 208 17.84 -10.34 -11.51
C ASN A 208 16.93 -11.52 -11.84
N VAL A 209 15.95 -11.35 -12.74
CA VAL A 209 14.86 -12.30 -13.02
C VAL A 209 14.51 -12.30 -14.53
N PRO A 210 15.46 -12.69 -15.40
CA PRO A 210 15.32 -12.51 -16.85
C PRO A 210 14.17 -13.30 -17.47
N ASP A 211 13.73 -14.40 -16.84
CA ASP A 211 12.55 -15.19 -17.24
C ASP A 211 11.25 -14.38 -17.22
N LYS A 212 11.13 -13.39 -16.32
CA LYS A 212 9.97 -12.48 -16.25
C LYS A 212 10.07 -11.27 -17.18
N TYR A 213 11.20 -11.08 -17.87
CA TYR A 213 11.40 -9.89 -18.72
C TYR A 213 10.40 -9.82 -19.88
N GLN A 214 9.97 -10.96 -20.42
CA GLN A 214 8.93 -10.99 -21.46
C GLN A 214 7.61 -10.39 -20.95
N HIS A 215 7.26 -10.64 -19.69
CA HIS A 215 6.04 -10.13 -19.09
C HIS A 215 6.08 -8.59 -18.97
N ILE A 216 7.12 -8.04 -18.34
CA ILE A 216 7.22 -6.58 -18.20
C ILE A 216 7.37 -5.87 -19.55
N PHE A 217 8.09 -6.46 -20.50
CA PHE A 217 8.20 -5.92 -21.84
C PHE A 217 6.83 -5.81 -22.53
N SER A 218 5.97 -6.81 -22.36
CA SER A 218 4.60 -6.79 -22.90
C SER A 218 3.78 -5.63 -22.30
N LEU A 219 3.89 -5.39 -20.99
CA LEU A 219 3.26 -4.25 -20.33
C LEU A 219 3.79 -2.90 -20.84
N MET A 220 5.09 -2.79 -21.10
CA MET A 220 5.70 -1.58 -21.68
C MET A 220 5.20 -1.29 -23.10
N VAL A 221 4.98 -2.33 -23.92
CA VAL A 221 4.39 -2.18 -25.26
C VAL A 221 2.96 -1.67 -25.14
N ILE A 222 2.16 -2.23 -24.22
CA ILE A 222 0.79 -1.76 -23.92
C ILE A 222 0.81 -0.30 -23.48
N LEU A 223 1.69 0.07 -22.55
CA LEU A 223 1.85 1.44 -22.08
C LEU A 223 2.13 2.40 -23.24
N LYS A 224 3.07 2.05 -24.12
CA LYS A 224 3.42 2.87 -25.29
C LYS A 224 2.25 3.02 -26.25
N TYR A 225 1.50 1.95 -26.48
CA TYR A 225 0.32 1.96 -27.35
C TYR A 225 -0.78 2.88 -26.79
N ILE A 226 -1.09 2.74 -25.50
CA ILE A 226 -2.09 3.58 -24.81
C ILE A 226 -1.65 5.05 -24.83
N TYR A 227 -0.38 5.33 -24.52
CA TYR A 227 0.16 6.69 -24.53
C TYR A 227 0.05 7.34 -25.91
N LEU A 228 0.42 6.62 -26.97
CA LEU A 228 0.31 7.10 -28.34
C LEU A 228 -1.14 7.36 -28.74
N TYR A 229 -2.06 6.46 -28.37
CA TYR A 229 -3.49 6.63 -28.62
C TYR A 229 -4.06 7.89 -27.95
N ILE A 230 -3.74 8.11 -26.67
CA ILE A 230 -4.16 9.30 -25.92
C ILE A 230 -3.59 10.56 -26.57
N PHE A 231 -2.31 10.56 -26.92
CA PHE A 231 -1.65 11.69 -27.57
C PHE A 231 -2.32 12.06 -28.91
N ILE A 232 -2.55 11.08 -29.78
CA ILE A 232 -3.24 11.29 -31.06
C ILE A 232 -4.66 11.83 -30.84
N SER A 233 -5.40 11.28 -29.87
CA SER A 233 -6.76 11.73 -29.54
C SER A 233 -6.78 13.20 -29.06
N LEU A 234 -5.84 13.58 -28.19
CA LEU A 234 -5.67 14.96 -27.72
C LEU A 234 -5.29 15.92 -28.85
N ALA A 235 -4.33 15.54 -29.69
CA ALA A 235 -3.91 16.33 -30.84
C ALA A 235 -5.07 16.57 -31.82
N ARG A 236 -5.86 15.53 -32.10
CA ARG A 236 -7.09 15.63 -32.90
C ARG A 236 -8.09 16.61 -32.29
N ASN A 237 -8.34 16.51 -30.99
CA ASN A 237 -9.28 17.40 -30.30
C ASN A 237 -8.81 18.86 -30.28
N LEU A 238 -7.50 19.10 -30.11
CA LEU A 238 -6.92 20.44 -30.18
C LEU A 238 -7.04 21.03 -31.59
N LEU A 239 -6.73 20.24 -32.62
CA LEU A 239 -6.87 20.65 -34.01
C LEU A 239 -8.32 21.04 -34.34
N LEU A 240 -9.31 20.23 -33.91
CA LEU A 240 -10.73 20.54 -34.08
C LEU A 240 -11.11 21.86 -33.40
N LYS A 241 -10.66 22.10 -32.16
CA LYS A 241 -10.92 23.38 -31.47
C LYS A 241 -10.32 24.58 -32.20
N LEU A 242 -9.08 24.45 -32.71
CA LEU A 242 -8.43 25.52 -33.47
C LEU A 242 -9.18 25.83 -34.77
N ILE A 243 -9.64 24.80 -35.50
CA ILE A 243 -10.46 24.97 -36.70
C ILE A 243 -11.77 25.69 -36.37
N THR A 244 -12.47 25.29 -35.30
CA THR A 244 -13.72 25.94 -34.88
C THR A 244 -13.51 27.40 -34.52
N ILE A 245 -12.43 27.74 -33.82
CA ILE A 245 -12.08 29.13 -33.48
C ILE A 245 -11.77 29.95 -34.75
N ALA A 246 -10.99 29.38 -35.67
CA ALA A 246 -10.65 30.03 -36.93
C ALA A 246 -11.91 30.34 -37.76
N LEU A 247 -12.85 29.38 -37.84
CA LEU A 247 -14.14 29.58 -38.50
C LEU A 247 -14.98 30.66 -37.80
N ALA A 248 -15.05 30.65 -36.47
CA ALA A 248 -15.80 31.67 -35.71
C ALA A 248 -15.24 33.09 -35.93
N LEU A 249 -13.92 33.26 -35.93
CA LEU A 249 -13.27 34.55 -36.21
C LEU A 249 -13.50 35.01 -37.66
N SER A 250 -13.55 34.09 -38.62
CA SER A 250 -13.83 34.43 -40.02
C SER A 250 -15.27 34.92 -40.26
N MET A 251 -16.21 34.63 -39.34
CA MET A 251 -17.60 35.06 -39.42
C MET A 251 -17.90 36.42 -38.76
N PHE A 252 -16.91 37.07 -38.12
CA PHE A 252 -17.03 38.42 -37.55
C PHE A 252 -16.09 39.42 -38.25
N PRO A 253 -16.47 39.99 -39.41
CA PRO A 253 -15.72 41.11 -39.97
C PRO A 253 -16.04 42.40 -39.20
N SER A 254 -15.00 42.97 -38.59
CA SER A 254 -14.78 44.38 -38.22
C SER A 254 -16.01 45.26 -37.94
N ILE A 255 -16.30 45.52 -36.66
CA ILE A 255 -16.98 46.75 -36.23
C ILE A 255 -16.07 47.92 -36.65
N SER A 256 -16.46 48.66 -37.68
CA SER A 256 -15.75 49.84 -38.15
C SER A 256 -15.82 50.95 -37.11
N LEU A 257 -14.67 51.27 -36.51
CA LEU A 257 -14.46 52.43 -35.65
C LEU A 257 -14.50 53.70 -36.52
N GLN A 258 -15.66 54.34 -36.66
CA GLN A 258 -15.76 55.68 -37.27
C GLN A 258 -15.43 56.75 -36.21
N CYS A 259 -14.13 56.98 -36.01
CA CYS A 259 -13.65 58.20 -35.37
C CYS A 259 -13.28 59.25 -36.43
N ALA A 260 -13.92 60.40 -36.31
CA ALA A 260 -13.40 61.73 -36.58
C ALA A 260 -12.88 62.05 -38.00
N THR A 261 -13.75 62.59 -38.84
CA THR A 261 -13.44 63.76 -39.68
C THR A 261 -14.74 64.52 -39.96
N ASP A 262 -14.97 65.63 -39.25
CA ASP A 262 -15.65 66.80 -39.79
C ASP A 262 -15.19 68.01 -38.98
N GLY A 263 -14.03 68.53 -39.40
CA GLY A 263 -13.51 69.81 -38.98
C GLY A 263 -14.09 70.93 -39.85
N PHE A 264 -14.40 72.04 -39.17
CA PHE A 264 -14.37 73.41 -39.68
C PHE A 264 -15.35 73.81 -40.78
N SER A 265 -16.53 74.25 -40.35
CA SER A 265 -17.23 75.36 -40.98
C SER A 265 -16.48 76.68 -40.73
N SER A 266 -15.88 77.27 -41.76
CA SER A 266 -15.54 78.70 -41.77
C SER A 266 -16.33 79.42 -42.86
N SER A 267 -17.07 80.41 -42.39
CA SER A 267 -17.77 81.46 -43.13
C SER A 267 -16.80 82.41 -43.83
N SER A 268 -17.04 82.73 -45.10
CA SER A 268 -17.44 84.09 -45.57
C SER A 268 -17.26 84.24 -47.09
N LYS A 269 -18.25 84.90 -47.72
CA LYS A 269 -18.12 85.57 -49.02
C LYS A 269 -18.02 87.09 -48.77
N CYS A 270 -17.32 87.76 -49.68
CA CYS A 270 -17.01 89.20 -49.78
C CYS A 270 -15.86 89.70 -48.91
#